data_AF-A0A661S3U6-F1
#
_entry.id   AF-A0A661S3U6-F1
#
_cell.length_a   1.000
_cell.length_b   1.000
_cell.length_c   1.000
_cell.angle_alpha   90.00
_cell.angle_beta   90.00
_cell.angle_gamma   90.00
#
_symmetry.space_group_name_H-M   'P 1'
#
loop_
_entity.id
_entity.type
_entity.pdbx_description
1 polymer ?
#
loop_
_entity_poly.entity_id
_entity_poly.type
_entity_poly.pdbx_seq_one_letter_code
_entity_poly.pdbx_strand_id
1 'polypeptide(L)'
;MRFRPEHYLEAAYERIDAARKLHNERHYPEAIYFAGVAVECLLLAYRTRENPEFESRHDLRKLLKESGMTNFIRQKDLIRLPALLGEVWSRWKNNYRFASYGRLTSEFRKIKLGRGIRGDILKLNSDVVIRNAIEIINLGVRRWNSGKS
;
A
#
# COMPACT_ATOMS: atom_id res chain seq x y z
N MET A 1 -19.44 11.98 -5.02
CA MET A 1 -19.21 11.90 -3.56
C MET A 1 -17.90 12.62 -3.26
N ARG A 2 -17.86 13.54 -2.29
CA ARG A 2 -16.60 14.20 -1.85
C ARG A 2 -16.05 13.46 -0.65
N PHE A 3 -14.80 12.99 -0.72
CA PHE A 3 -14.16 12.27 0.37
C PHE A 3 -13.41 13.23 1.29
N ARG A 4 -13.61 13.08 2.61
CA ARG A 4 -12.81 13.74 3.63
C ARG A 4 -11.55 12.93 3.91
N PRO A 5 -10.48 13.54 4.45
CA PRO A 5 -9.26 12.82 4.82
C PRO A 5 -9.51 11.58 5.69
N GLU A 6 -10.47 11.65 6.62
CA GLU A 6 -10.84 10.54 7.50
C GLU A 6 -11.45 9.37 6.74
N HIS A 7 -12.20 9.63 5.66
CA HIS A 7 -12.78 8.57 4.84
C HIS A 7 -11.69 7.77 4.11
N TYR A 8 -10.61 8.43 3.71
CA TYR A 8 -9.45 7.74 3.15
C TYR A 8 -8.71 6.91 4.20
N LEU A 9 -8.62 7.39 5.45
CA LEU A 9 -8.00 6.63 6.53
C LEU A 9 -8.83 5.39 6.89
N GLU A 10 -10.15 5.53 6.96
CA GLU A 10 -11.10 4.42 7.14
C GLU A 10 -10.97 3.40 6.01
N ALA A 11 -10.98 3.88 4.75
CA ALA A 11 -10.77 3.02 3.59
C ALA A 11 -9.42 2.29 3.67
N ALA A 12 -8.33 2.93 4.11
CA ALA A 12 -7.04 2.26 4.26
C ALA A 12 -7.14 1.03 5.18
N TYR A 13 -7.90 1.13 6.28
CA TYR A 13 -8.15 0.01 7.19
C TYR A 13 -9.00 -1.09 6.56
N GLU A 14 -10.09 -0.74 5.91
CA GLU A 14 -10.95 -1.70 5.23
C GLU A 14 -10.18 -2.48 4.16
N ARG A 15 -9.34 -1.79 3.37
CA ARG A 15 -8.58 -2.40 2.27
C ARG A 15 -7.49 -3.33 2.77
N ILE A 16 -6.79 -2.99 3.85
CA ILE A 16 -5.78 -3.90 4.40
C ILE A 16 -6.41 -5.13 5.07
N ASP A 17 -7.57 -4.98 5.71
CA ASP A 17 -8.31 -6.12 6.25
C ASP A 17 -8.83 -7.04 5.13
N ALA A 18 -9.40 -6.46 4.07
CA ALA A 18 -9.80 -7.20 2.88
C ALA A 18 -8.60 -7.94 2.24
N ALA A 19 -7.44 -7.30 2.13
CA ALA A 19 -6.24 -7.93 1.60
C ALA A 19 -5.83 -9.17 2.40
N ARG A 20 -5.90 -9.12 3.73
CA ARG A 20 -5.61 -10.27 4.60
C ARG A 20 -6.59 -11.42 4.40
N LYS A 21 -7.89 -11.11 4.32
CA LYS A 21 -8.94 -12.12 4.05
C LYS A 21 -8.72 -12.82 2.71
N LEU A 22 -8.53 -12.02 1.65
CA LEU A 22 -8.26 -12.52 0.30
C LEU A 22 -6.99 -13.38 0.24
N HIS A 23 -5.94 -13.01 0.96
CA HIS A 23 -4.72 -13.84 1.06
C HIS A 23 -5.02 -15.21 1.67
N ASN A 24 -5.79 -15.25 2.77
CA ASN A 24 -6.15 -16.51 3.43
C ASN A 24 -7.03 -17.40 2.54
N GLU A 25 -7.88 -16.78 1.72
CA GLU A 25 -8.72 -17.44 0.71
C GLU A 25 -7.97 -17.79 -0.59
N ARG A 26 -6.66 -17.50 -0.66
CA ARG A 26 -5.78 -17.74 -1.82
C ARG A 26 -6.07 -16.87 -3.06
N HIS A 27 -6.82 -15.79 -2.88
CA HIS A 27 -7.00 -14.71 -3.86
C HIS A 27 -5.81 -13.74 -3.84
N TYR A 28 -4.61 -14.24 -4.16
CA TYR A 28 -3.37 -13.48 -4.01
C TYR A 28 -3.24 -12.23 -4.91
N PRO A 29 -3.64 -12.25 -6.19
CA PRO A 29 -3.64 -11.04 -7.02
C PRO A 29 -4.47 -9.91 -6.43
N GLU A 30 -5.67 -10.23 -5.97
CA GLU A 30 -6.59 -9.31 -5.32
C GLU A 30 -6.00 -8.84 -3.99
N ALA A 31 -5.46 -9.74 -3.18
CA ALA A 31 -4.80 -9.40 -1.92
C ALA A 31 -3.65 -8.40 -2.11
N ILE A 32 -2.80 -8.62 -3.13
CA ILE A 32 -1.73 -7.68 -3.50
C ILE A 32 -2.33 -6.33 -3.89
N TYR A 33 -3.35 -6.33 -4.76
CA TYR A 33 -3.98 -5.09 -5.22
C TYR A 33 -4.56 -4.28 -4.06
N PHE A 34 -5.35 -4.92 -3.19
CA PHE A 34 -5.97 -4.28 -2.04
C PHE A 34 -4.94 -3.77 -1.01
N ALA A 35 -3.83 -4.49 -0.81
CA ALA A 35 -2.77 -4.03 0.09
C ALA A 35 -2.09 -2.74 -0.41
N GLY A 36 -1.86 -2.61 -1.73
CA GLY A 36 -1.33 -1.36 -2.29
C GLY A 36 -2.35 -0.22 -2.29
N VAL A 37 -3.64 -0.51 -2.54
CA VAL A 37 -4.72 0.49 -2.41
C VAL A 37 -4.84 0.97 -0.97
N ALA A 38 -4.62 0.10 0.02
CA ALA A 38 -4.63 0.50 1.42
C ALA A 38 -3.55 1.56 1.73
N VAL A 39 -2.35 1.39 1.18
CA VAL A 39 -1.27 2.39 1.25
C VAL A 39 -1.63 3.65 0.46
N GLU A 40 -2.25 3.52 -0.72
CA GLU A 40 -2.74 4.66 -1.51
C GLU A 40 -3.74 5.51 -0.71
N CYS A 41 -4.73 4.87 -0.10
CA CYS A 41 -5.73 5.52 0.74
C CYS A 41 -5.07 6.27 1.91
N LEU A 42 -4.09 5.68 2.59
CA LEU A 42 -3.37 6.36 3.66
C LEU A 42 -2.67 7.64 3.15
N LEU A 43 -1.95 7.55 2.03
CA LEU A 43 -1.24 8.67 1.45
C LEU A 43 -2.20 9.78 0.96
N LEU A 44 -3.36 9.39 0.40
CA LEU A 44 -4.44 10.30 0.05
C LEU A 44 -5.01 11.00 1.28
N ALA A 45 -5.19 10.30 2.41
CA ALA A 45 -5.65 10.92 3.66
C ALA A 45 -4.73 12.07 4.08
N TYR A 46 -3.41 11.83 4.08
CA TYR A 46 -2.41 12.87 4.37
C TYR A 46 -2.45 14.01 3.36
N ARG A 47 -2.54 13.69 2.06
CA ARG A 47 -2.55 14.69 1.01
C ARG A 47 -3.79 15.58 1.04
N THR A 48 -4.97 14.99 1.20
CA THR A 48 -6.25 15.71 1.26
C THR A 48 -6.34 16.55 2.54
N ARG A 49 -5.66 16.15 3.63
CA ARG A 49 -5.55 16.98 4.84
C ARG A 49 -4.78 18.28 4.59
N GLU A 50 -3.74 18.24 3.75
CA GLU A 50 -2.97 19.43 3.37
C GLU A 50 -3.64 20.23 2.25
N ASN A 51 -4.24 19.56 1.26
CA ASN A 51 -4.91 20.17 0.12
C ASN A 51 -6.22 19.43 -0.22
N PRO A 52 -7.38 19.96 0.23
CA PRO A 52 -8.70 19.35 -0.02
C PRO A 52 -9.18 19.37 -1.48
N GLU A 53 -8.51 20.08 -2.39
CA GLU A 53 -8.84 20.13 -3.83
C GLU A 53 -7.99 19.18 -4.67
N PHE A 54 -7.12 18.40 -4.02
CA PHE A 54 -6.25 17.47 -4.72
C PHE A 54 -7.01 16.30 -5.34
N GLU A 55 -6.97 16.20 -6.67
CA GLU A 55 -7.34 15.03 -7.44
C GLU A 55 -6.08 14.39 -8.03
N SER A 56 -5.71 13.19 -7.60
CA SER A 56 -4.57 12.47 -8.18
C SER A 56 -4.86 11.02 -8.45
N ARG A 57 -4.10 10.50 -9.41
CA ARG A 57 -4.19 9.14 -9.92
C ARG A 57 -2.88 8.40 -9.62
N HIS A 58 -2.98 7.36 -8.80
CA HIS A 58 -2.33 6.05 -8.88
C HIS A 58 -0.80 5.89 -8.95
N ASP A 59 0.02 6.96 -8.91
CA ASP A 59 1.46 6.83 -8.69
C ASP A 59 1.81 7.05 -7.21
N LEU A 60 2.02 5.94 -6.47
CA LEU A 60 2.34 5.97 -5.05
C LEU A 60 3.66 6.70 -4.70
N ARG A 61 4.64 6.78 -5.61
CA ARG A 61 5.90 7.50 -5.35
C ARG A 61 5.66 8.99 -5.38
N LYS A 62 4.97 9.45 -6.42
CA LYS A 62 4.55 10.84 -6.56
C LYS A 62 3.65 11.22 -5.38
N LEU A 63 2.69 10.35 -5.06
CA LEU A 63 1.76 10.54 -3.96
C LEU A 63 2.46 10.62 -2.60
N LEU A 64 3.48 9.80 -2.32
CA LEU A 64 4.26 9.90 -1.09
C LEU A 64 4.93 11.28 -0.97
N LYS A 65 5.66 11.69 -2.01
CA LYS A 65 6.35 12.98 -2.02
C LYS A 65 5.37 14.13 -1.84
N GLU A 66 4.21 14.04 -2.46
CA GLU A 66 3.16 15.06 -2.40
C GLU A 66 2.39 15.04 -1.09
N SER A 67 2.24 13.87 -0.44
CA SER A 67 1.43 13.71 0.78
C SER A 67 1.98 14.42 2.00
N GLY A 68 3.26 14.85 1.96
CA GLY A 68 3.93 15.41 3.12
C GLY A 68 4.10 14.44 4.29
N MET A 69 3.68 13.16 4.17
CA MET A 69 3.66 12.19 5.27
C MET A 69 5.04 12.03 5.94
N THR A 70 6.11 12.13 5.15
CA THR A 70 7.50 12.09 5.65
C THR A 70 7.85 13.24 6.59
N ASN A 71 7.21 14.41 6.47
CA ASN A 71 7.45 15.55 7.36
C ASN A 71 6.95 15.29 8.78
N PHE A 72 6.06 14.31 8.94
CA PHE A 72 5.42 14.00 10.20
C PHE A 72 6.02 12.77 10.88
N ILE A 73 6.81 11.95 10.19
CA ILE A 73 7.31 10.70 10.76
C ILE A 73 8.59 10.96 11.59
N ARG A 74 8.71 10.28 12.73
CA ARG A 74 9.90 10.40 13.60
C ARG A 74 11.14 9.96 12.84
N GLN A 75 12.28 10.60 13.12
CA GLN A 75 13.54 10.36 12.40
C GLN A 75 13.96 8.88 12.34
N LYS A 76 13.72 8.11 13.42
CA LYS A 76 13.97 6.66 13.46
C LYS A 76 13.10 5.83 12.50
N ASP A 77 11.87 6.28 12.26
CA ASP A 77 10.91 5.60 11.40
C ASP A 77 11.08 6.04 9.93
N LEU A 78 11.68 7.22 9.69
CA LEU A 78 12.06 7.70 8.35
C LEU A 78 13.11 6.83 7.67
N ILE A 79 13.96 6.15 8.43
CA ILE A 79 14.94 5.21 7.86
C ILE A 79 14.23 3.96 7.32
N ARG A 80 13.16 3.52 8.00
CA ARG A 80 12.48 2.26 7.69
C ARG A 80 11.40 2.41 6.63
N LEU A 81 10.71 3.54 6.60
CA LEU A 81 9.59 3.79 5.68
C LEU A 81 9.95 3.62 4.19
N PRO A 82 11.08 4.14 3.68
CA PRO A 82 11.46 3.95 2.28
C PRO A 82 11.64 2.48 1.88
N ALA A 83 12.18 1.65 2.79
CA ALA A 83 12.32 0.22 2.56
C ALA A 83 10.95 -0.47 2.50
N LEU A 84 10.07 -0.18 3.46
CA LEU A 84 8.71 -0.73 3.48
C LEU A 84 7.93 -0.36 2.21
N LEU A 85 8.01 0.90 1.79
CA LEU A 85 7.38 1.37 0.56
C LEU A 85 8.00 0.76 -0.68
N GLY A 86 9.31 0.57 -0.71
CA GLY A 86 10.01 -0.12 -1.80
C GLY A 86 9.50 -1.55 -2.00
N GLU A 87 9.23 -2.27 -0.91
CA GLU A 87 8.65 -3.62 -0.97
C GLU A 87 7.22 -3.63 -1.53
N VAL A 88 6.36 -2.67 -1.14
CA VAL A 88 5.01 -2.52 -1.68
C VAL A 88 5.06 -2.13 -3.16
N TRP A 89 5.85 -1.11 -3.52
CA TRP A 89 5.92 -0.56 -4.88
C TRP A 89 6.47 -1.52 -5.91
N SER A 90 7.46 -2.35 -5.53
CA SER A 90 7.99 -3.35 -6.45
C SER A 90 6.98 -4.44 -6.81
N ARG A 91 5.93 -4.61 -6.00
CA ARG A 91 4.93 -5.68 -6.11
C ARG A 91 3.53 -5.19 -6.42
N TRP A 92 3.29 -3.89 -6.46
CA TRP A 92 1.98 -3.32 -6.73
C TRP A 92 2.03 -2.34 -7.89
N LYS A 93 1.07 -2.47 -8.80
CA LYS A 93 0.76 -1.50 -9.85
C LYS A 93 -0.76 -1.41 -9.96
N ASN A 94 -1.29 -0.21 -10.19
CA ASN A 94 -2.73 -0.03 -10.28
C ASN A 94 -3.39 -0.90 -11.36
N ASN A 95 -2.70 -1.16 -12.47
CA ASN A 95 -3.22 -2.01 -13.55
C ASN A 95 -3.31 -3.51 -13.18
N TYR A 96 -2.77 -3.95 -12.04
CA TYR A 96 -2.90 -5.34 -11.58
C TYR A 96 -4.35 -5.71 -11.23
N ARG A 97 -5.25 -4.73 -11.03
CA ARG A 97 -6.70 -4.96 -10.93
C ARG A 97 -7.33 -5.68 -12.13
N PHE A 98 -6.64 -5.69 -13.28
CA PHE A 98 -7.07 -6.35 -14.51
C PHE A 98 -6.25 -7.61 -14.81
N ALA A 99 -5.24 -7.93 -14.00
CA ALA A 99 -4.35 -9.04 -14.26
C ALA A 99 -4.97 -10.34 -13.76
N SER A 100 -5.03 -11.35 -14.64
CA SER A 100 -5.29 -12.72 -14.21
C SER A 100 -4.14 -13.25 -13.35
N TYR A 101 -4.41 -14.31 -12.59
CA TYR A 101 -3.40 -15.00 -11.79
C TYR A 101 -2.13 -15.36 -12.59
N GLY A 102 -2.32 -15.96 -13.77
CA GLY A 102 -1.20 -16.34 -14.66
C GLY A 102 -0.45 -15.14 -15.22
N ARG A 103 -1.14 -14.02 -15.48
CA ARG A 103 -0.52 -12.78 -15.95
C ARG A 103 0.36 -12.16 -14.86
N LEU A 104 -0.15 -12.07 -13.63
CA LEU A 104 0.61 -11.52 -12.51
C LEU A 104 1.79 -12.41 -12.12
N THR A 105 1.61 -13.73 -12.14
CA THR A 105 2.72 -14.70 -11.92
C THR A 105 3.84 -14.49 -12.95
N SER A 106 3.49 -14.36 -14.23
CA SER A 106 4.46 -14.12 -15.31
C SER A 106 5.21 -12.81 -15.13
N GLU A 107 4.51 -11.74 -14.75
CA GLU A 107 5.12 -10.45 -14.44
C GLU A 107 6.11 -10.57 -13.28
N PHE A 108 5.74 -11.21 -12.16
CA PHE A 108 6.61 -11.35 -10.99
C PHE A 108 7.86 -12.17 -11.28
N ARG A 109 7.76 -13.18 -12.14
CA ARG A 109 8.94 -13.90 -12.66
C ARG A 109 9.83 -12.98 -13.48
N LYS A 110 9.25 -12.20 -14.40
CA LYS A 110 9.98 -11.24 -15.26
C LYS A 110 10.76 -10.22 -14.44
N ILE A 111 10.16 -9.68 -13.37
CA ILE A 111 10.83 -8.73 -12.46
C ILE A 111 11.63 -9.40 -11.34
N LYS A 112 11.91 -10.71 -11.46
CA LYS A 112 12.76 -11.52 -10.56
C LYS A 112 12.28 -11.62 -9.11
N LEU A 113 11.01 -11.33 -8.84
CA LEU A 113 10.37 -11.53 -7.53
C LEU A 113 10.05 -13.00 -7.20
N GLY A 114 10.27 -13.91 -8.16
CA GLY A 114 10.22 -15.35 -7.93
C GLY A 114 11.57 -16.00 -7.62
N ARG A 115 12.68 -15.24 -7.59
CA ARG A 115 14.02 -15.83 -7.46
C ARG A 115 14.18 -16.45 -6.06
N GLY A 116 14.56 -17.73 -6.02
CA GLY A 116 14.79 -18.45 -4.76
C GLY A 116 13.51 -18.89 -4.03
N ILE A 117 12.33 -18.57 -4.59
CA ILE A 117 11.05 -19.03 -4.03
C ILE A 117 10.76 -20.45 -4.50
N ARG A 118 10.58 -21.38 -3.55
CA ARG A 118 10.01 -22.70 -3.80
C ARG A 118 8.49 -22.65 -3.54
N GLY A 119 7.69 -23.07 -4.52
CA GLY A 119 6.22 -23.08 -4.41
C GLY A 119 5.56 -21.85 -5.03
N ASP A 120 4.46 -21.41 -4.42
CA ASP A 120 3.62 -20.35 -4.98
C ASP A 120 4.24 -18.95 -4.80
N ILE A 121 4.67 -18.38 -5.93
CA ILE A 121 5.30 -17.05 -5.99
C ILE A 121 4.34 -15.96 -5.53
N LEU A 122 3.05 -16.05 -5.88
CA LEU A 122 2.08 -15.01 -5.51
C LEU A 122 1.67 -15.12 -4.05
N LYS A 123 1.65 -16.32 -3.47
CA LYS A 123 1.46 -16.47 -2.02
C LYS A 123 2.52 -15.71 -1.23
N LEU A 124 3.81 -15.96 -1.51
CA LEU A 124 4.89 -15.31 -0.77
C LEU A 124 4.94 -13.81 -1.02
N ASN A 125 4.75 -13.37 -2.27
CA ASN A 125 4.78 -11.94 -2.56
C ASN A 125 3.56 -11.20 -2.01
N SER A 126 2.37 -11.82 -1.97
CA SER A 126 1.20 -11.19 -1.34
C SER A 126 1.40 -11.02 0.16
N ASP A 127 1.94 -12.02 0.86
CA ASP A 127 2.31 -11.89 2.28
C ASP A 127 3.31 -10.74 2.53
N VAL A 128 4.35 -10.63 1.68
CA VAL A 128 5.33 -9.54 1.77
C VAL A 128 4.64 -8.18 1.61
N VAL A 129 3.80 -7.99 0.60
CA VAL A 129 3.10 -6.70 0.40
C VAL A 129 2.20 -6.37 1.57
N ILE A 130 1.40 -7.35 2.03
CA ILE A 130 0.46 -7.16 3.14
C ILE A 130 1.19 -6.75 4.42
N ARG A 131 2.26 -7.47 4.79
CA ARG A 131 3.03 -7.15 6.00
C ARG A 131 3.63 -5.75 5.95
N ASN A 132 4.22 -5.37 4.82
CA ASN A 132 4.77 -4.02 4.66
C ASN A 132 3.68 -2.94 4.66
N ALA A 133 2.54 -3.18 4.01
CA ALA A 133 1.41 -2.27 4.00
C ALA A 133 0.80 -2.06 5.40
N ILE A 134 0.64 -3.13 6.20
CA ILE A 134 0.21 -3.04 7.61
C ILE A 134 1.16 -2.13 8.39
N GLU A 135 2.47 -2.33 8.23
CA GLU A 135 3.47 -1.56 8.97
C GLU A 135 3.44 -0.07 8.60
N ILE A 136 3.28 0.24 7.31
CA ILE A 136 3.11 1.61 6.81
C ILE A 136 1.85 2.24 7.39
N ILE A 137 0.72 1.52 7.39
CA ILE A 137 -0.55 2.00 7.95
C ILE A 137 -0.42 2.26 9.45
N ASN A 138 0.20 1.35 10.20
CA ASN A 138 0.43 1.51 11.63
C ASN A 138 1.32 2.73 11.93
N LEU A 139 2.34 2.99 11.12
CA LEU A 139 3.18 4.19 11.23
C LEU A 139 2.37 5.45 10.93
N GLY A 140 1.65 5.46 9.81
CA GLY A 140 0.84 6.58 9.36
C GLY A 140 -0.29 6.92 10.35
N VAL A 141 -1.01 5.94 10.89
CA VAL A 141 -2.13 6.21 11.80
C VAL A 141 -1.63 6.69 13.16
N ARG A 142 -0.57 6.07 13.72
CA ARG A 142 0.03 6.53 14.98
C ARG A 142 0.38 8.01 14.90
N ARG A 143 0.92 8.44 13.76
CA ARG A 143 1.23 9.85 13.55
C ARG A 143 0.00 10.72 13.31
N TRP A 144 -0.98 10.23 12.55
CA TRP A 144 -2.24 10.93 12.29
C TRP A 144 -2.92 11.36 13.59
N ASN A 145 -2.95 10.44 14.55
CA ASN A 145 -3.54 10.66 15.88
C ASN A 145 -2.69 11.56 16.77
N SER A 146 -1.36 11.52 16.65
CA SER A 146 -0.48 12.38 17.45
C SER A 146 -0.35 13.82 16.92
N GLY A 147 -0.95 14.13 15.77
CA GLY A 147 -1.12 15.49 15.24
C GLY A 147 -2.46 16.12 15.62
N LYS A 148 -3.18 15.56 16.60
CA LYS A 148 -4.36 16.15 17.26
C LYS A 148 -4.01 16.85 18.59
N SER A 149 -2.73 17.12 18.83
CA SER A 149 -2.23 17.87 19.99
C SER A 149 -1.74 19.24 19.57
#